data_AF-A0A9D4ZVL6-F1
#
_entry.id   AF-A0A9D4ZVL6-F1
#
_cell.length_a   1.000
_cell.length_b   1.000
_cell.length_c   1.000
_cell.angle_alpha   90.00
_cell.angle_beta   90.00
_cell.angle_gamma   90.00
#
_symmetry.space_group_name_H-M   'P 1'
#
loop_
_entity.id
_entity.type
_entity.pdbx_description
1 polymer ?
#
loop_
_entity_poly.entity_id
_entity_poly.type
_entity_poly.pdbx_seq_one_letter_code
_entity_poly.pdbx_strand_id
1 'polypeptide(L)'
;MSILIKNQIFNFGTKDGKPADTLSRKHSYVLQPVTGKAKYSKLHSSEVADSKQPLQTAVVNLDDVTISLSKDGYRDMMKLADNFATFNQRLKYAHFRPLVPVKADSRSWWKYAYRAIEKRRKVTYGKWEEYERSLASYIKKHACSNAKTEDLWAALEEGSGEPVNKLMTTWTKQQGYPVISVKVNNQNLEFDQSQFLSSGAQGEGQWIVPITLCFGSYDICNREKILSPSDRFGILDDTYALCNARKESLTSLLNLMAAYREEDDYTVLSNLISISSKVQNIAADAVPDLLDYFKQFSINVLQYSAERLGWDPKPGETHDDALLRGEILTSLAEFGHDLTLDEASRRFQAFLENRNTPLLPPDIRRAVYVAVMKRATKSNRSGYESLLKLYRETDLSQEKTRILGNEISSVKA
;
A
#
# COMPACT_ATOMS: atom_id res chain seq x y z
N MET A 1 15.38 9.18 -53.25
CA MET A 1 15.57 8.04 -52.32
C MET A 1 15.24 8.53 -50.93
N SER A 2 14.00 8.31 -50.50
CA SER A 2 13.42 8.93 -49.30
C SER A 2 13.72 8.07 -48.08
N ILE A 3 14.61 8.53 -47.19
CA ILE A 3 14.85 7.92 -45.89
C ILE A 3 14.14 8.78 -44.85
N LEU A 4 12.94 8.34 -44.48
CA LEU A 4 12.19 8.83 -43.32
C LEU A 4 12.94 8.42 -42.05
N ILE A 5 13.67 9.34 -41.41
CA ILE A 5 14.10 9.16 -40.01
C ILE A 5 12.87 9.44 -39.13
N LYS A 6 12.07 8.40 -38.89
CA LYS A 6 10.95 8.41 -37.95
C LYS A 6 11.46 8.77 -36.54
N ASN A 7 10.77 9.72 -35.91
CA ASN A 7 10.65 9.95 -34.46
C ASN A 7 11.39 8.92 -33.58
N GLN A 8 12.61 9.24 -33.13
CA GLN A 8 13.20 8.54 -32.00
C GLN A 8 12.63 9.14 -30.71
N ILE A 9 11.85 8.33 -30.00
CA ILE A 9 11.46 8.59 -28.61
C ILE A 9 12.58 8.01 -27.74
N PHE A 10 13.32 8.85 -27.04
CA PHE A 10 14.34 8.42 -26.08
C PHE A 10 13.66 8.05 -24.76
N ASN A 11 13.74 6.77 -24.37
CA ASN A 11 13.18 6.26 -23.12
C ASN A 11 14.27 5.61 -22.26
N PHE A 12 15.26 6.33 -21.71
CA PHE A 12 16.18 5.71 -20.74
C PHE A 12 16.75 6.69 -19.69
N GLY A 13 16.70 6.28 -18.42
CA GLY A 13 17.58 6.78 -17.36
C GLY A 13 18.98 6.20 -17.56
N THR A 14 20.00 7.04 -17.38
CA THR A 14 21.39 6.67 -17.61
C THR A 14 22.06 6.36 -16.27
N LYS A 15 22.81 5.25 -16.23
CA LYS A 15 23.92 5.09 -15.28
C LYS A 15 25.18 5.34 -16.10
N ASP A 16 25.91 6.41 -15.77
CA ASP A 16 27.20 6.75 -16.39
C ASP A 16 27.16 6.94 -17.92
N GLY A 17 26.05 7.47 -18.44
CA GLY A 17 25.93 7.84 -19.86
C GLY A 17 25.76 6.69 -20.85
N LYS A 18 25.43 5.47 -20.38
CA LYS A 18 25.02 4.34 -21.24
C LYS A 18 23.54 3.98 -21.04
N PRO A 19 22.84 3.47 -22.07
CA PRO A 19 21.49 2.93 -21.93
C PRO A 19 21.50 1.77 -20.93
N ALA A 20 20.60 1.78 -19.95
CA ALA A 20 20.48 0.70 -18.98
C ALA A 20 19.78 -0.51 -19.62
N ASP A 21 20.49 -1.63 -19.77
CA ASP A 21 19.97 -2.89 -20.34
C ASP A 21 18.95 -3.61 -19.44
N THR A 22 18.63 -3.05 -18.28
CA THR A 22 17.64 -3.59 -17.35
C THR A 22 16.69 -2.51 -16.87
N LEU A 23 15.39 -2.85 -16.82
CA LEU A 23 14.39 -2.07 -16.11
C LEU A 23 14.83 -1.94 -14.65
N SER A 24 15.46 -0.82 -14.32
CA SER A 24 15.76 -0.44 -12.95
C SER A 24 14.47 -0.57 -12.14
N ARG A 25 14.55 -1.28 -11.00
CA ARG A 25 13.47 -1.66 -10.09
C ARG A 25 12.24 -0.75 -10.18
N LYS A 26 11.03 -1.33 -10.24
CA LYS A 26 9.78 -0.59 -10.01
C LYS A 26 9.85 0.05 -8.63
N HIS A 27 10.07 1.36 -8.59
CA HIS A 27 9.96 2.16 -7.39
C HIS A 27 8.56 2.76 -7.36
N SER A 28 7.87 2.66 -6.22
CA SER A 28 6.66 3.43 -5.96
C SER A 28 7.10 4.78 -5.43
N TYR A 29 6.91 5.84 -6.21
CA TYR A 29 7.23 7.20 -5.80
C TYR A 29 5.95 7.91 -5.31
N VAL A 30 6.08 8.77 -4.29
CA VAL A 30 5.01 9.68 -3.84
C VAL A 30 4.73 10.75 -4.91
N LEU A 31 5.73 11.07 -5.73
CA LEU A 31 5.65 11.92 -6.92
C LEU A 31 6.11 11.07 -8.12
N GLN A 32 5.26 10.83 -9.13
CA GLN A 32 5.72 10.12 -10.33
C GLN A 32 6.92 10.87 -10.97
N PRO A 33 7.89 10.16 -11.56
CA PRO A 33 8.95 10.82 -12.33
C PRO A 33 8.31 11.69 -13.42
N VAL A 34 8.77 12.93 -13.56
CA VAL A 34 8.31 13.82 -14.63
C VAL A 34 8.74 13.18 -15.96
N THR A 35 7.79 12.64 -16.72
CA THR A 35 8.02 12.28 -18.11
C THR A 35 7.86 13.52 -18.98
N GLY A 36 8.69 13.64 -20.00
CA GLY A 36 8.63 14.77 -20.91
C GLY A 36 9.16 14.40 -22.29
N LYS A 37 8.62 15.03 -23.31
CA LYS A 37 9.09 14.91 -24.69
C LYS A 37 10.05 16.05 -24.97
N ALA A 38 11.33 15.72 -25.12
CA ALA A 38 12.32 16.65 -25.65
C ALA A 38 12.41 16.49 -27.17
N LYS A 39 12.30 17.58 -27.91
CA LYS A 39 12.60 17.65 -29.34
C LYS A 39 13.83 18.53 -29.53
N TYR A 40 14.89 17.94 -30.07
CA TYR A 40 16.08 18.65 -30.49
C TYR A 40 16.10 18.71 -32.02
N SER A 41 16.28 19.92 -32.55
CA SER A 41 16.41 20.18 -33.99
C SER A 41 17.68 20.97 -34.22
N LYS A 42 18.47 20.56 -35.23
CA LYS A 42 19.69 21.27 -35.65
C LYS A 42 19.58 21.56 -37.15
N LEU A 43 19.83 22.80 -37.54
CA LEU A 43 19.86 23.18 -38.96
C LEU A 43 20.97 22.42 -39.69
N HIS A 44 20.69 21.93 -40.89
CA HIS A 44 21.70 21.20 -41.66
C HIS A 44 22.68 22.21 -42.31
N SER A 45 23.94 21.82 -42.49
CA SER A 45 24.99 22.71 -43.04
C SER A 45 24.76 23.16 -44.49
N SER A 46 23.69 22.70 -45.13
CA SER A 46 23.26 23.02 -46.50
C SER A 46 22.10 24.03 -46.55
N GLU A 47 21.58 24.47 -45.41
CA GLU A 47 20.49 25.45 -45.32
C GLU A 47 21.07 26.83 -45.01
N VAL A 48 20.73 27.84 -45.82
CA VAL A 48 21.22 29.22 -45.63
C VAL A 48 20.61 29.78 -44.35
N ALA A 49 21.44 30.01 -43.34
CA ALA A 49 21.02 30.58 -42.08
C ALA A 49 20.59 32.05 -42.27
N ASP A 50 19.29 32.33 -42.12
CA ASP A 50 18.79 33.69 -41.94
C ASP A 50 19.22 34.18 -40.55
N SER A 51 19.73 35.41 -40.44
CA SER A 51 20.52 35.87 -39.26
C SER A 51 19.74 35.95 -37.95
N LYS A 52 18.42 35.74 -38.00
CA LYS A 52 17.50 35.76 -36.87
C LYS A 52 17.05 34.38 -36.39
N GLN A 53 17.45 33.27 -37.04
CA GLN A 53 17.08 31.93 -36.60
C GLN A 53 18.20 31.22 -35.82
N PRO A 54 17.88 30.59 -34.67
CA PRO A 54 18.87 29.82 -33.91
C PRO A 54 19.27 28.55 -34.67
N LEU A 55 20.57 28.31 -34.77
CA LEU A 55 21.15 27.14 -35.46
C LEU A 55 20.81 25.80 -34.79
N GLN A 56 20.40 25.84 -33.52
CA GLN A 56 19.98 24.70 -32.72
C GLN A 56 18.78 25.11 -31.88
N THR A 57 17.75 24.28 -31.89
CA THR A 57 16.52 24.52 -31.13
C THR A 57 16.20 23.28 -30.31
N ALA A 58 16.14 23.45 -29.00
CA ALA A 58 15.68 22.42 -28.07
C ALA A 58 14.35 22.86 -27.48
N VAL A 59 13.32 22.02 -27.60
CA VAL A 59 12.01 22.23 -26.98
C VAL A 59 11.76 21.06 -26.05
N VAL A 60 11.46 21.35 -24.78
CA VAL A 60 11.13 20.34 -23.77
C VAL A 60 9.70 20.57 -23.34
N ASN A 61 8.83 19.61 -23.64
CA ASN A 61 7.48 19.55 -23.11
C ASN A 61 7.46 18.56 -21.96
N LEU A 62 7.29 19.05 -20.74
CA LEU A 62 7.07 18.21 -19.55
C LEU A 62 5.58 17.88 -19.48
N ASP A 63 5.24 16.63 -19.20
CA ASP A 63 3.86 16.26 -18.89
C ASP A 63 3.48 16.88 -17.52
N ASP A 64 2.20 17.24 -17.33
CA ASP A 64 1.72 17.82 -16.07
C ASP A 64 2.05 16.88 -14.89
N VAL A 65 2.78 17.40 -13.90
CA VAL A 65 3.04 16.68 -12.64
C VAL A 65 1.76 16.65 -11.84
N THR A 66 0.99 15.59 -12.02
CA THR A 66 -0.20 15.37 -11.19
C THR A 66 0.24 14.83 -9.84
N ILE A 67 0.03 15.62 -8.78
CA ILE A 67 0.12 15.11 -7.40
C ILE A 67 -1.11 14.23 -7.18
N SER A 68 -1.04 12.97 -7.56
CA SER A 68 -2.06 11.98 -7.19
C SER A 68 -1.52 11.16 -6.02
N LEU A 69 -1.82 11.60 -4.81
CA LEU A 69 -1.80 10.68 -3.67
C LEU A 69 -2.84 9.60 -3.97
N SER A 70 -2.48 8.32 -3.84
CA SER A 70 -3.49 7.26 -3.81
C SER A 70 -4.49 7.58 -2.70
N LYS A 71 -5.75 7.13 -2.80
CA LYS A 71 -6.76 7.36 -1.75
C LYS A 71 -6.23 6.99 -0.36
N ASP A 72 -5.43 5.92 -0.30
CA ASP A 72 -4.78 5.44 0.93
C ASP A 72 -3.57 6.29 1.32
N GLY A 73 -2.72 6.69 0.38
CA GLY A 73 -1.61 7.61 0.65
C GLY A 73 -2.08 8.98 1.15
N TYR A 74 -3.22 9.45 0.63
CA TYR A 74 -3.92 10.62 1.16
C TYR A 74 -4.45 10.32 2.56
N ARG A 75 -5.17 9.21 2.77
CA ARG A 75 -5.72 8.84 4.09
C ARG A 75 -4.63 8.69 5.16
N ASP A 76 -3.48 8.11 4.84
CA ASP A 76 -2.39 7.91 5.79
C ASP A 76 -1.61 9.19 6.04
N MET A 77 -1.41 10.03 5.02
CA MET A 77 -0.90 11.39 5.22
C MET A 77 -1.85 12.23 6.08
N MET A 78 -3.16 12.07 5.90
CA MET A 78 -4.20 12.71 6.70
C MET A 78 -4.21 12.21 8.13
N LYS A 79 -4.11 10.89 8.35
CA LYS A 79 -3.93 10.31 9.70
C LYS A 79 -2.65 10.79 10.34
N LEU A 80 -1.54 10.90 9.59
CA LEU A 80 -0.27 11.42 10.11
C LEU A 80 -0.40 12.88 10.53
N ALA A 81 -1.08 13.71 9.73
CA ALA A 81 -1.38 15.10 10.07
C ALA A 81 -2.29 15.20 11.31
N ASP A 82 -3.33 14.36 11.42
CA ASP A 82 -4.19 14.26 12.60
C ASP A 82 -3.43 13.78 13.84
N ASN A 83 -2.53 12.81 13.66
CA ASN A 83 -1.67 12.29 14.71
C ASN A 83 -0.68 13.37 15.17
N PHE A 84 -0.11 14.14 14.24
CA PHE A 84 0.77 15.26 14.54
C PHE A 84 0.01 16.39 15.27
N ALA A 85 -1.19 16.72 14.79
CA ALA A 85 -2.08 17.67 15.45
C ALA A 85 -2.42 17.21 16.88
N THR A 86 -2.70 15.93 17.05
CA THR A 86 -2.99 15.28 18.35
C THR A 86 -1.76 15.24 19.25
N PHE A 87 -0.59 14.92 18.71
CA PHE A 87 0.68 14.89 19.43
C PHE A 87 1.06 16.28 19.96
N ASN A 88 0.99 17.30 19.12
CA ASN A 88 1.26 18.67 19.55
C ASN A 88 0.22 19.17 20.55
N GLN A 89 -1.04 18.74 20.40
CA GLN A 89 -2.08 19.03 21.39
C GLN A 89 -1.79 18.35 22.73
N ARG A 90 -1.30 17.11 22.72
CA ARG A 90 -0.85 16.40 23.93
C ARG A 90 0.31 17.13 24.59
N LEU A 91 1.31 17.59 23.83
CA LEU A 91 2.42 18.39 24.35
C LEU A 91 1.93 19.70 24.99
N LYS A 92 1.00 20.40 24.33
CA LYS A 92 0.39 21.65 24.82
C LYS A 92 -0.35 21.46 26.16
N TYR A 93 -0.78 20.25 26.50
CA TYR A 93 -1.48 19.96 27.75
C TYR A 93 -0.75 18.96 28.66
N ALA A 94 0.47 18.57 28.31
CA ALA A 94 1.28 17.66 29.10
C ALA A 94 1.56 18.22 30.50
N HIS A 95 1.67 19.55 30.62
CA HIS A 95 1.82 20.24 31.90
C HIS A 95 0.58 20.17 32.81
N PHE A 96 -0.61 19.86 32.26
CA PHE A 96 -1.81 19.61 33.06
C PHE A 96 -1.92 18.16 33.54
N ARG A 97 -1.01 17.27 33.11
CA ARG A 97 -1.01 15.87 33.52
C ARG A 97 -0.64 15.77 35.01
N PRO A 98 -1.48 15.15 35.85
CA PRO A 98 -1.13 14.93 37.24
C PRO A 98 0.10 14.02 37.37
N LEU A 99 1.03 14.35 38.26
CA LEU A 99 2.23 13.55 38.56
C LEU A 99 1.95 12.37 39.52
N VAL A 100 0.67 12.10 39.79
CA VAL A 100 0.22 11.08 40.74
C VAL A 100 -0.52 9.96 40.01
N PRO A 101 -0.41 8.69 40.44
CA PRO A 101 -1.15 7.58 39.85
C PRO A 101 -2.67 7.79 39.91
N VAL A 102 -3.42 7.25 38.94
CA VAL A 102 -4.89 7.37 38.86
C VAL A 102 -5.59 6.88 40.13
N LYS A 103 -5.05 5.83 40.76
CA LYS A 103 -5.58 5.27 42.01
C LYS A 103 -5.34 6.17 43.23
N ALA A 104 -4.32 7.03 43.19
CA ALA A 104 -3.97 7.93 44.28
C ALA A 104 -4.83 9.20 44.29
N ASP A 105 -5.16 9.74 43.12
CA ASP A 105 -6.07 10.90 42.99
C ASP A 105 -6.83 10.87 41.66
N SER A 106 -7.95 10.16 41.66
CA SER A 106 -8.82 10.03 40.49
C SER A 106 -9.47 11.35 40.09
N ARG A 107 -9.67 12.31 41.01
CA ARG A 107 -10.30 13.60 40.71
C ARG A 107 -9.39 14.49 39.86
N SER A 108 -8.09 14.51 40.14
CA SER A 108 -7.12 15.25 39.31
C SER A 108 -7.03 14.70 37.89
N TRP A 109 -7.15 13.38 37.73
CA TRP A 109 -7.22 12.73 36.41
C TRP A 109 -8.52 13.04 35.67
N TRP A 110 -9.67 13.07 36.35
CA TRP A 110 -10.94 13.51 35.76
C TRP A 110 -10.94 14.99 35.37
N LYS A 111 -10.29 15.85 36.16
CA LYS A 111 -10.12 17.28 35.85
C LYS A 111 -9.20 17.51 34.65
N TYR A 112 -8.13 16.72 34.53
CA TYR A 112 -7.29 16.67 33.34
C TYR A 112 -8.08 16.18 32.12
N ALA A 113 -8.80 15.06 32.23
CA ALA A 113 -9.60 14.49 31.15
C ALA A 113 -10.69 15.47 30.67
N TYR A 114 -11.43 16.09 31.60
CA TYR A 114 -12.42 17.11 31.29
C TYR A 114 -11.81 18.30 30.54
N ARG A 115 -10.72 18.88 31.04
CA ARG A 115 -10.03 20.02 30.40
C ARG A 115 -9.43 19.65 29.05
N ALA A 116 -8.91 18.43 28.90
CA ALA A 116 -8.40 17.92 27.64
C ALA A 116 -9.54 17.71 26.63
N ILE A 117 -10.68 17.15 27.04
CA ILE A 117 -11.85 16.86 26.19
C ILE A 117 -12.60 18.13 25.79
N GLU A 118 -12.87 19.03 26.73
CA GLU A 118 -13.53 20.32 26.48
C GLU A 118 -12.74 21.17 25.46
N LYS A 119 -11.41 21.11 25.54
CA LYS A 119 -10.51 21.83 24.63
C LYS A 119 -10.26 21.04 23.33
N ARG A 120 -10.34 19.70 23.34
CA ARG A 120 -10.28 18.82 22.14
C ARG A 120 -11.49 19.01 21.24
N ARG A 121 -12.70 19.10 21.81
CA ARG A 121 -13.96 19.30 21.08
C ARG A 121 -14.01 20.63 20.31
N LYS A 122 -13.21 21.63 20.72
CA LYS A 122 -13.05 22.92 20.01
C LYS A 122 -11.87 22.97 19.02
N VAL A 123 -10.90 22.05 19.09
CA VAL A 123 -9.62 22.13 18.35
C VAL A 123 -9.56 21.19 17.15
N THR A 124 -10.22 20.02 17.19
CA THR A 124 -10.20 19.07 16.06
C THR A 124 -10.86 19.62 14.80
N TYR A 125 -11.90 20.45 14.94
CA TYR A 125 -12.49 21.18 13.81
C TYR A 125 -11.65 22.40 13.35
N GLY A 126 -10.89 23.04 14.25
CA GLY A 126 -10.13 24.26 13.93
C GLY A 126 -8.75 24.04 13.30
N LYS A 127 -8.02 22.99 13.70
CA LYS A 127 -6.67 22.72 13.17
C LYS A 127 -6.68 22.24 11.72
N TRP A 128 -7.70 21.50 11.30
CA TRP A 128 -7.83 21.07 9.90
C TRP A 128 -8.01 22.27 8.96
N GLU A 129 -8.88 23.20 9.33
CA GLU A 129 -9.06 24.45 8.58
C GLU A 129 -7.79 25.30 8.53
N GLU A 130 -6.96 25.28 9.58
CA GLU A 130 -5.65 25.96 9.61
C GLU A 130 -4.67 25.33 8.61
N TYR A 131 -4.57 23.99 8.57
CA TYR A 131 -3.74 23.28 7.60
C TYR A 131 -4.22 23.49 6.16
N GLU A 132 -5.52 23.40 5.92
CA GLU A 132 -6.12 23.61 4.60
C GLU A 132 -5.91 25.06 4.13
N ARG A 133 -6.09 26.04 5.02
CA ARG A 133 -5.82 27.46 4.73
C ARG A 133 -4.35 27.72 4.45
N SER A 134 -3.44 27.07 5.20
CA SER A 134 -1.99 27.16 4.99
C SER A 134 -1.60 26.61 3.63
N LEU A 135 -2.17 25.46 3.24
CA LEU A 135 -1.92 24.84 1.95
C LEU A 135 -2.50 25.69 0.80
N ALA A 136 -3.71 26.22 0.95
CA ALA A 136 -4.30 27.13 -0.03
C ALA A 136 -3.47 28.40 -0.21
N SER A 137 -2.95 28.96 0.90
CA SER A 137 -2.04 30.11 0.88
C SER A 137 -0.73 29.77 0.16
N TYR A 138 -0.13 28.62 0.47
CA TYR A 138 1.08 28.13 -0.20
C TYR A 138 0.89 27.98 -1.72
N ILE A 139 -0.18 27.30 -2.15
CA ILE A 139 -0.50 27.12 -3.57
C ILE A 139 -0.69 28.46 -4.25
N LYS A 140 -1.41 29.40 -3.63
CA LYS A 140 -1.61 30.74 -4.17
C LYS A 140 -0.30 31.53 -4.27
N LYS A 141 0.56 31.43 -3.26
CA LYS A 141 1.85 32.13 -3.18
C LYS A 141 2.86 31.64 -4.23
N HIS A 142 2.85 30.36 -4.54
CA HIS A 142 3.75 29.73 -5.52
C HIS A 142 3.08 29.44 -6.87
N ALA A 143 1.88 29.98 -7.10
CA ALA A 143 1.16 29.81 -8.36
C ALA A 143 2.01 30.32 -9.54
N CYS A 144 2.07 29.52 -10.61
CA CYS A 144 2.87 29.81 -11.81
C CYS A 144 4.37 30.02 -11.54
N SER A 145 4.89 29.51 -10.42
CA SER A 145 6.30 29.58 -10.03
C SER A 145 6.79 28.24 -9.49
N ASN A 146 8.04 28.20 -9.02
CA ASN A 146 8.66 27.03 -8.42
C ASN A 146 8.65 27.13 -6.89
N ALA A 147 8.76 25.98 -6.22
CA ALA A 147 8.88 25.89 -4.77
C ALA A 147 9.88 24.80 -4.38
N LYS A 148 10.49 24.96 -3.20
CA LYS A 148 11.33 23.96 -2.53
C LYS A 148 10.57 23.30 -1.39
N THR A 149 11.10 22.18 -0.92
CA THR A 149 10.53 21.44 0.22
C THR A 149 10.42 22.31 1.47
N GLU A 150 11.39 23.18 1.71
CA GLU A 150 11.40 24.14 2.81
C GLU A 150 10.27 25.19 2.72
N ASP A 151 9.85 25.58 1.52
CA ASP A 151 8.80 26.58 1.31
C ASP A 151 7.44 26.05 1.77
N LEU A 152 7.18 24.75 1.55
CA LEU A 152 5.98 24.07 2.03
C LEU A 152 5.97 24.00 3.57
N TRP A 153 7.09 23.64 4.19
CA TRP A 153 7.16 23.55 5.65
C TRP A 153 7.01 24.90 6.32
N ALA A 154 7.60 25.95 5.76
CA ALA A 154 7.43 27.31 6.25
C ALA A 154 5.97 27.75 6.22
N ALA A 155 5.23 27.45 5.14
CA ALA A 155 3.82 27.79 5.04
C ALA A 155 2.95 27.03 6.05
N LEU A 156 3.23 25.74 6.27
CA LEU A 156 2.51 24.94 7.26
C LEU A 156 2.86 25.34 8.70
N GLU A 157 4.11 25.68 8.98
CA GLU A 157 4.56 26.19 10.28
C GLU A 157 3.94 27.56 10.59
N GLU A 158 3.85 28.46 9.61
CA GLU A 158 3.20 29.77 9.75
C GLU A 158 1.72 29.65 10.13
N GLY A 159 0.96 28.78 9.46
CA GLY A 159 -0.48 28.68 9.74
C GLY A 159 -0.87 27.71 10.85
N SER A 160 0.00 26.76 11.23
CA SER A 160 -0.27 25.86 12.38
C SER A 160 0.36 26.35 13.70
N GLY A 161 1.41 27.17 13.64
CA GLY A 161 2.21 27.58 14.80
C GLY A 161 3.03 26.45 15.42
N GLU A 162 3.16 25.31 14.74
CA GLU A 162 3.90 24.13 15.20
C GLU A 162 5.26 24.04 14.49
N PRO A 163 6.30 23.44 15.09
CA PRO A 163 7.64 23.32 14.50
C PRO A 163 7.70 22.26 13.38
N VAL A 164 6.86 22.41 12.36
CA VAL A 164 6.69 21.47 11.23
C VAL A 164 8.00 21.29 10.49
N ASN A 165 8.75 22.37 10.23
CA ASN A 165 10.02 22.29 9.50
C ASN A 165 11.04 21.42 10.22
N LYS A 166 11.20 21.59 11.54
CA LYS A 166 12.13 20.77 12.34
C LYS A 166 11.78 19.29 12.27
N LEU A 167 10.48 18.94 12.39
CA LEU A 167 10.03 17.57 12.27
C LEU A 167 10.26 17.04 10.85
N MET A 168 9.69 17.70 9.84
CA MET A 168 9.68 17.21 8.46
C MET A 168 11.08 17.14 7.86
N THR A 169 12.02 18.00 8.30
CA THR A 169 13.43 17.88 7.95
C THR A 169 14.00 16.51 8.30
N THR A 170 13.63 15.94 9.47
CA THR A 170 14.06 14.58 9.83
C THR A 170 13.41 13.51 8.97
N TRP A 171 12.24 13.75 8.36
CA TRP A 171 11.57 12.77 7.50
C TRP A 171 11.97 12.87 6.02
N THR A 172 12.42 14.03 5.55
CA THR A 172 12.71 14.25 4.13
C THR A 172 14.19 14.29 3.77
N LYS A 173 15.09 14.60 4.72
CA LYS A 173 16.53 14.74 4.44
C LYS A 173 17.36 13.49 4.70
N GLN A 174 16.74 12.41 5.16
CA GLN A 174 17.40 11.11 5.35
C GLN A 174 16.55 9.99 4.76
N GLN A 175 17.23 8.90 4.37
CA GLN A 175 16.59 7.74 3.78
C GLN A 175 16.03 6.79 4.86
N GLY A 176 14.89 6.16 4.57
CA GLY A 176 14.30 5.13 5.43
C GLY A 176 13.34 5.71 6.46
N TYR A 177 13.03 4.92 7.47
CA TYR A 177 12.05 5.24 8.51
C TYR A 177 12.45 4.60 9.84
N PRO A 178 11.95 5.12 10.97
CA PRO A 178 12.25 4.58 12.29
C PRO A 178 11.43 3.32 12.60
N VAL A 179 12.01 2.45 13.44
CA VAL A 179 11.27 1.47 14.24
C VAL A 179 11.35 1.88 15.70
N ILE A 180 10.19 1.89 16.37
CA ILE A 180 10.07 2.26 17.78
C ILE A 180 9.97 0.99 18.62
N SER A 181 10.91 0.82 19.54
CA SER A 181 10.87 -0.26 20.53
C SER A 181 10.27 0.26 21.82
N VAL A 182 9.27 -0.44 22.35
CA VAL A 182 8.61 -0.08 23.61
C VAL A 182 8.84 -1.19 24.62
N LYS A 183 9.43 -0.85 25.77
CA LYS A 183 9.63 -1.77 26.90
C LYS A 183 8.76 -1.33 28.07
N VAL A 184 8.12 -2.30 28.72
CA VAL A 184 7.32 -2.05 29.93
C VAL A 184 8.18 -2.41 31.14
N ASN A 185 8.61 -1.39 31.88
CA ASN A 185 9.36 -1.56 33.14
C ASN A 185 8.48 -1.10 34.31
N ASN A 186 7.90 -2.06 35.02
CA ASN A 186 6.92 -1.83 36.10
C ASN A 186 5.69 -1.04 35.62
N GLN A 187 5.64 0.26 35.92
CA GLN A 187 4.56 1.20 35.55
C GLN A 187 5.01 2.21 34.48
N ASN A 188 6.25 2.11 33.99
CA ASN A 188 6.83 3.02 33.01
C ASN A 188 6.93 2.34 31.64
N LEU A 189 6.67 3.13 30.59
CA LEU A 189 6.99 2.76 29.21
C LEU A 189 8.30 3.43 28.81
N GLU A 190 9.28 2.64 28.44
CA GLU A 190 10.54 3.11 27.87
C GLU A 190 10.48 2.99 26.36
N PHE A 191 10.74 4.09 25.67
CA PHE A 191 10.74 4.18 24.22
C PHE A 191 12.17 4.32 23.72
N ASP A 192 12.51 3.52 22.73
CA ASP A 192 13.77 3.61 22.00
C ASP A 192 13.49 3.65 20.49
N GLN A 193 14.35 4.31 19.72
CA GLN A 193 14.22 4.37 18.26
C GLN A 193 15.51 3.98 17.56
N SER A 194 15.35 3.28 16.43
CA SER A 194 16.43 3.03 15.49
C SER A 194 15.91 3.09 14.07
N GLN A 195 16.77 3.26 13.07
CA GLN A 195 16.36 3.12 11.68
C GLN A 195 16.00 1.66 11.37
N PHE A 196 14.83 1.44 10.77
CA PHE A 196 14.43 0.12 10.31
C PHE A 196 15.19 -0.26 9.03
N LEU A 197 15.83 -1.42 9.07
CA LEU A 197 16.49 -2.04 7.92
C LEU A 197 16.00 -3.47 7.78
N SER A 198 15.56 -3.87 6.58
CA SER A 198 15.09 -5.23 6.32
C SER A 198 16.17 -6.31 6.50
N SER A 199 17.45 -5.92 6.51
CA SER A 199 18.57 -6.82 6.83
C SER A 199 18.62 -7.23 8.31
N GLY A 200 17.92 -6.49 9.18
CA GLY A 200 18.01 -6.60 10.64
C GLY A 200 19.16 -5.83 11.26
N ALA A 201 20.01 -5.16 10.46
CA ALA A 201 21.11 -4.35 10.96
C ALA A 201 20.60 -3.11 11.73
N GLN A 202 21.45 -2.56 12.59
CA GLN A 202 21.17 -1.30 13.29
C GLN A 202 21.55 -0.13 12.38
N GLY A 203 20.59 0.73 12.07
CA GLY A 203 20.87 1.99 11.36
C GLY A 203 20.90 3.18 12.31
N GLU A 204 21.55 4.25 11.88
CA GLU A 204 21.87 5.43 12.70
C GLU A 204 20.86 6.58 12.57
N GLY A 205 19.88 6.46 11.66
CA GLY A 205 18.88 7.50 11.45
C GLY A 205 18.08 7.83 12.72
N GLN A 206 17.74 9.11 12.89
CA GLN A 206 16.98 9.62 14.03
C GLN A 206 15.86 10.53 13.54
N TRP A 207 14.63 10.25 13.97
CA TRP A 207 13.44 10.99 13.55
C TRP A 207 12.74 11.63 14.75
N ILE A 208 12.08 12.75 14.49
CA ILE A 208 11.06 13.26 15.41
C ILE A 208 9.77 12.51 15.10
N VAL A 209 9.41 11.54 15.94
CA VAL A 209 8.26 10.65 15.74
C VAL A 209 7.10 11.07 16.65
N PRO A 210 5.95 11.52 16.12
CA PRO A 210 4.78 11.85 16.91
C PRO A 210 4.05 10.57 17.37
N ILE A 211 4.40 10.06 18.54
CA ILE A 211 3.87 8.78 19.06
C ILE A 211 2.42 8.93 19.56
N THR A 212 1.54 8.03 19.11
CA THR A 212 0.21 7.79 19.68
C THR A 212 0.19 6.44 20.40
N LEU A 213 -0.61 6.34 21.46
CA LEU A 213 -0.68 5.16 22.33
C LEU A 213 -2.12 4.92 22.75
N CYS A 214 -2.50 3.65 22.78
CA CYS A 214 -3.72 3.12 23.38
C CYS A 214 -3.34 1.96 24.30
N PHE A 215 -4.08 1.77 25.39
CA PHE A 215 -3.86 0.69 26.37
C PHE A 215 -5.05 -0.25 26.40
N GLY A 216 -4.81 -1.54 26.22
CA GLY A 216 -5.82 -2.59 26.29
C GLY A 216 -5.18 -3.97 26.07
N SER A 217 -5.88 -5.03 26.48
CA SER A 217 -5.46 -6.40 26.13
C SER A 217 -5.77 -6.65 24.66
N TYR A 218 -4.79 -7.09 23.87
CA TYR A 218 -4.97 -7.36 22.44
C TYR A 218 -6.15 -8.31 22.18
N ASP A 219 -6.28 -9.39 22.96
CA ASP A 219 -7.34 -10.38 22.78
C ASP A 219 -8.75 -9.83 23.05
N ILE A 220 -8.86 -8.89 24.00
CA ILE A 220 -10.12 -8.20 24.31
C ILE A 220 -10.39 -7.14 23.23
N CYS A 221 -9.38 -6.36 22.88
CA CYS A 221 -9.51 -5.30 21.89
C CYS A 221 -9.76 -5.81 20.48
N ASN A 222 -9.28 -7.00 20.12
CA ASN A 222 -9.56 -7.64 18.84
C ASN A 222 -10.97 -8.27 18.85
N ARG A 223 -11.33 -9.04 19.88
CA ARG A 223 -12.66 -9.67 19.98
C ARG A 223 -13.81 -8.67 20.09
N GLU A 224 -13.61 -7.58 20.82
CA GLU A 224 -14.61 -6.51 20.96
C GLU A 224 -14.54 -5.46 19.83
N LYS A 225 -13.72 -5.70 18.78
CA LYS A 225 -13.45 -4.77 17.66
C LYS A 225 -13.11 -3.34 18.12
N ILE A 226 -12.41 -3.21 19.25
CA ILE A 226 -11.94 -1.93 19.79
C ILE A 226 -10.81 -1.36 18.92
N LEU A 227 -10.00 -2.22 18.31
CA LEU A 227 -8.97 -1.79 17.36
C LEU A 227 -9.60 -1.38 16.03
N SER A 228 -9.22 -0.21 15.52
CA SER A 228 -9.66 0.22 14.19
C SER A 228 -9.03 -0.67 13.11
N PRO A 229 -9.63 -0.77 11.90
CA PRO A 229 -9.02 -1.50 10.80
C PRO A 229 -7.59 -1.04 10.48
N SER A 230 -7.29 0.25 10.68
CA SER A 230 -5.95 0.77 10.46
C SER A 230 -4.94 0.30 11.50
N ASP A 231 -5.35 0.13 12.75
CA ASP A 231 -4.49 -0.43 13.80
C ASP A 231 -4.24 -1.91 13.53
N ARG A 232 -5.29 -2.67 13.16
CA ARG A 232 -5.18 -4.09 12.80
C ARG A 232 -4.26 -4.30 11.60
N PHE A 233 -4.44 -3.49 10.54
CA PHE A 233 -3.52 -3.49 9.39
C PHE A 233 -2.08 -3.21 9.83
N GLY A 234 -1.84 -2.16 10.61
CA GLY A 234 -0.51 -1.74 11.05
C GLY A 234 0.18 -2.81 11.89
N ILE A 235 -0.53 -3.41 12.86
CA ILE A 235 0.00 -4.51 13.70
C ILE A 235 0.44 -5.69 12.83
N LEU A 236 -0.37 -6.06 11.84
CA LEU A 236 -0.06 -7.18 10.95
C LEU A 236 1.13 -6.87 10.03
N ASP A 237 1.16 -5.69 9.42
CA ASP A 237 2.23 -5.26 8.51
C ASP A 237 3.57 -5.10 9.25
N ASP A 238 3.55 -4.46 10.43
CA ASP A 238 4.74 -4.27 11.27
C ASP A 238 5.29 -5.61 11.75
N THR A 239 4.42 -6.55 12.17
CA THR A 239 4.86 -7.89 12.59
C THR A 239 5.50 -8.65 11.44
N TYR A 240 4.95 -8.56 10.23
CA TYR A 240 5.57 -9.14 9.03
C TYR A 240 6.92 -8.50 8.71
N ALA A 241 7.03 -7.18 8.79
CA ALA A 241 8.29 -6.45 8.58
C ALA A 241 9.36 -6.85 9.61
N LEU A 242 8.99 -6.93 10.89
CA LEU A 242 9.88 -7.35 11.98
C LEU A 242 10.31 -8.82 11.83
N CYS A 243 9.40 -9.70 11.39
CA CYS A 243 9.72 -11.09 11.08
C CYS A 243 10.79 -11.19 9.98
N ASN A 244 10.61 -10.45 8.88
CA ASN A 244 11.61 -10.39 7.80
C ASN A 244 12.95 -9.84 8.26
N ALA A 245 12.93 -8.85 9.16
CA ALA A 245 14.13 -8.28 9.76
C ALA A 245 14.76 -9.18 10.86
N ARG A 246 14.21 -10.38 11.11
CA ARG A 246 14.63 -11.32 12.17
C ARG A 246 14.55 -10.73 13.59
N LYS A 247 13.69 -9.72 13.77
CA LYS A 247 13.38 -9.11 15.07
C LYS A 247 12.17 -9.77 15.75
N GLU A 248 11.37 -10.47 14.98
CA GLU A 248 10.26 -11.31 15.44
C GLU A 248 10.36 -12.71 14.82
N SER A 249 9.72 -13.69 15.45
CA SER A 249 9.70 -15.07 14.94
C SER A 249 8.59 -15.29 13.91
N LEU A 250 8.79 -16.21 12.96
CA LEU A 250 7.72 -16.63 12.04
C LEU A 250 6.54 -17.22 12.81
N THR A 251 6.79 -17.92 13.92
CA THR A 251 5.74 -18.44 14.79
C THR A 251 4.88 -17.33 15.39
N SER A 252 5.48 -16.22 15.83
CA SER A 252 4.76 -15.03 16.31
C SER A 252 3.84 -14.48 15.23
N LEU A 253 4.35 -14.35 14.00
CA LEU A 253 3.58 -13.88 12.85
C LEU A 253 2.40 -14.82 12.53
N LEU A 254 2.64 -16.12 12.46
CA LEU A 254 1.59 -17.10 12.18
C LEU A 254 0.50 -17.12 13.26
N ASN A 255 0.89 -17.02 14.53
CA ASN A 255 -0.07 -16.91 15.64
C ASN A 255 -0.92 -15.64 15.53
N LEU A 256 -0.30 -14.51 15.18
CA LEU A 256 -1.01 -13.27 14.94
C LEU A 256 -1.98 -13.42 13.76
N MET A 257 -1.54 -13.93 12.62
CA MET A 257 -2.40 -14.16 11.44
C MET A 257 -3.60 -15.04 11.78
N ALA A 258 -3.43 -16.06 12.62
CA ALA A 258 -4.53 -16.93 13.06
C ALA A 258 -5.61 -16.16 13.85
N ALA A 259 -5.26 -15.09 14.56
CA ALA A 259 -6.21 -14.24 15.29
C ALA A 259 -7.08 -13.37 14.36
N TYR A 260 -6.78 -13.30 13.06
CA TYR A 260 -7.53 -12.54 12.04
C TYR A 260 -8.53 -13.43 11.28
N ARG A 261 -8.78 -14.67 11.72
CA ARG A 261 -9.67 -15.62 11.03
C ARG A 261 -11.08 -15.07 10.79
N GLU A 262 -11.58 -14.21 11.69
CA GLU A 262 -12.91 -13.61 11.60
C GLU A 262 -12.90 -12.16 11.07
N GLU A 263 -11.79 -11.72 10.46
CA GLU A 263 -11.67 -10.37 9.92
C GLU A 263 -12.70 -10.11 8.81
N ASP A 264 -13.21 -8.88 8.77
CA ASP A 264 -14.22 -8.46 7.79
C ASP A 264 -13.85 -7.21 6.99
N ASP A 265 -12.84 -6.46 7.42
CA ASP A 265 -12.37 -5.28 6.71
C ASP A 265 -11.53 -5.64 5.47
N TYR A 266 -11.89 -5.03 4.34
CA TYR A 266 -11.22 -5.23 3.05
C TYR A 266 -9.71 -4.94 3.10
N THR A 267 -9.30 -3.82 3.70
CA THR A 267 -7.89 -3.41 3.74
C THR A 267 -7.06 -4.37 4.56
N VAL A 268 -7.60 -4.83 5.69
CA VAL A 268 -6.91 -5.79 6.56
C VAL A 268 -6.80 -7.16 5.89
N LEU A 269 -7.88 -7.65 5.26
CA LEU A 269 -7.90 -8.94 4.57
C LEU A 269 -6.97 -8.96 3.35
N SER A 270 -6.95 -7.89 2.55
CA SER A 270 -6.04 -7.78 1.41
C SER A 270 -4.57 -7.84 1.87
N ASN A 271 -4.24 -7.19 3.00
CA ASN A 271 -2.90 -7.30 3.58
C ASN A 271 -2.59 -8.72 4.08
N LEU A 272 -3.55 -9.35 4.76
CA LEU A 272 -3.43 -10.72 5.26
C LEU A 272 -3.20 -11.73 4.12
N ILE A 273 -3.91 -11.56 3.01
CA ILE A 273 -3.71 -12.32 1.76
C ILE A 273 -2.30 -12.09 1.22
N SER A 274 -1.89 -10.83 1.08
CA SER A 274 -0.56 -10.44 0.57
C SER A 274 0.57 -11.06 1.39
N ILE A 275 0.48 -11.01 2.72
CA ILE A 275 1.45 -11.60 3.64
C ILE A 275 1.42 -13.13 3.53
N SER A 276 0.23 -13.74 3.47
CA SER A 276 0.08 -15.20 3.28
C SER A 276 0.80 -15.68 2.02
N SER A 277 0.59 -15.01 0.88
CA SER A 277 1.24 -15.37 -0.38
C SER A 277 2.76 -15.17 -0.31
N LYS A 278 3.26 -14.11 0.34
CA LYS A 278 4.72 -13.91 0.53
C LYS A 278 5.34 -15.00 1.41
N VAL A 279 4.69 -15.36 2.52
CA VAL A 279 5.13 -16.44 3.41
C VAL A 279 5.16 -17.77 2.65
N GLN A 280 4.14 -18.06 1.85
CA GLN A 280 4.11 -19.27 1.02
C GLN A 280 5.21 -19.29 -0.03
N ASN A 281 5.48 -18.16 -0.71
CA ASN A 281 6.56 -18.09 -1.69
C ASN A 281 7.93 -18.35 -1.06
N ILE A 282 8.16 -17.82 0.15
CA ILE A 282 9.38 -18.10 0.92
C ILE A 282 9.42 -19.58 1.34
N ALA A 283 8.30 -20.12 1.83
CA ALA A 283 8.22 -21.52 2.24
C ALA A 283 8.42 -22.50 1.07
N ALA A 284 7.92 -22.17 -0.12
CA ALA A 284 8.10 -22.98 -1.33
C ALA A 284 9.57 -23.13 -1.73
N ASP A 285 10.38 -22.08 -1.51
CA ASP A 285 11.82 -22.09 -1.78
C ASP A 285 12.63 -22.71 -0.63
N ALA A 286 12.34 -22.31 0.62
CA ALA A 286 13.14 -22.67 1.78
C ALA A 286 12.79 -24.03 2.40
N VAL A 287 11.51 -24.41 2.40
CA VAL A 287 10.96 -25.60 3.07
C VAL A 287 9.81 -26.23 2.26
N PRO A 288 10.06 -26.70 1.02
CA PRO A 288 9.02 -27.18 0.12
C PRO A 288 8.16 -28.31 0.72
N ASP A 289 8.73 -29.17 1.56
CA ASP A 289 8.03 -30.26 2.24
C ASP A 289 6.93 -29.79 3.21
N LEU A 290 7.01 -28.52 3.66
CA LEU A 290 6.02 -27.91 4.54
C LEU A 290 4.99 -27.05 3.80
N LEU A 291 5.13 -26.86 2.49
CA LEU A 291 4.33 -25.92 1.71
C LEU A 291 2.83 -26.18 1.83
N ASP A 292 2.41 -27.44 1.85
CA ASP A 292 1.00 -27.80 1.95
C ASP A 292 0.39 -27.46 3.33
N TYR A 293 1.19 -27.51 4.41
CA TYR A 293 0.75 -27.02 5.72
C TYR A 293 0.54 -25.49 5.71
N PHE A 294 1.41 -24.75 5.03
CA PHE A 294 1.23 -23.29 4.87
C PHE A 294 0.00 -22.95 4.03
N LYS A 295 -0.25 -23.68 2.93
CA LYS A 295 -1.47 -23.52 2.14
C LYS A 295 -2.72 -23.80 2.98
N GLN A 296 -2.74 -24.92 3.69
CA GLN A 296 -3.88 -25.28 4.55
C GLN A 296 -4.10 -24.24 5.66
N PHE A 297 -3.03 -23.72 6.25
CA PHE A 297 -3.12 -22.64 7.22
C PHE A 297 -3.77 -21.39 6.61
N SER A 298 -3.30 -20.94 5.44
CA SER A 298 -3.87 -19.77 4.76
C SER A 298 -5.33 -19.98 4.34
N ILE A 299 -5.70 -21.17 3.87
CA ILE A 299 -7.09 -21.54 3.59
C ILE A 299 -7.93 -21.39 4.86
N ASN A 300 -7.48 -21.97 5.98
CA ASN A 300 -8.20 -21.92 7.25
C ASN A 300 -8.38 -20.49 7.78
N VAL A 301 -7.43 -19.58 7.52
CA VAL A 301 -7.51 -18.17 7.89
C VAL A 301 -8.55 -17.42 7.04
N LEU A 302 -8.68 -17.74 5.76
CA LEU A 302 -9.59 -17.05 4.83
C LEU A 302 -11.00 -17.68 4.76
N GLN A 303 -11.18 -18.88 5.31
CA GLN A 303 -12.40 -19.67 5.19
C GLN A 303 -13.67 -18.90 5.61
N TYR A 304 -13.63 -18.26 6.78
CA TYR A 304 -14.78 -17.50 7.29
C TYR A 304 -15.23 -16.40 6.32
N SER A 305 -14.28 -15.61 5.81
CA SER A 305 -14.57 -14.52 4.88
C SER A 305 -15.08 -15.04 3.53
N ALA A 306 -14.57 -16.19 3.07
CA ALA A 306 -15.04 -16.86 1.87
C ALA A 306 -16.49 -17.37 2.01
N GLU A 307 -16.84 -17.98 3.14
CA GLU A 307 -18.21 -18.43 3.43
C GLU A 307 -19.18 -17.24 3.57
N ARG A 308 -18.73 -16.18 4.23
CA ARG A 308 -19.50 -14.94 4.42
C ARG A 308 -19.84 -14.28 3.09
N LEU A 309 -18.90 -14.18 2.15
CA LEU A 309 -19.12 -13.52 0.86
C LEU A 309 -19.75 -14.45 -0.19
N GLY A 310 -19.39 -15.72 -0.20
CA GLY A 310 -19.82 -16.68 -1.21
C GLY A 310 -19.38 -16.30 -2.64
N TRP A 311 -19.93 -17.00 -3.63
CA TRP A 311 -19.62 -16.78 -5.04
C TRP A 311 -20.52 -15.76 -5.74
N ASP A 312 -21.72 -15.54 -5.21
CA ASP A 312 -22.75 -14.71 -5.81
C ASP A 312 -23.04 -13.49 -4.92
N PRO A 313 -23.30 -12.30 -5.50
CA PRO A 313 -23.64 -11.12 -4.73
C PRO A 313 -24.89 -11.31 -3.86
N LYS A 314 -24.82 -10.84 -2.62
CA LYS A 314 -25.92 -10.88 -1.63
C LYS A 314 -26.56 -9.50 -1.46
N PRO A 315 -27.85 -9.42 -1.08
CA PRO A 315 -28.50 -8.14 -0.79
C PRO A 315 -27.80 -7.39 0.35
N GLY A 316 -27.51 -6.10 0.15
CA GLY A 316 -26.90 -5.24 1.16
C GLY A 316 -25.37 -5.21 1.17
N GLU A 317 -24.71 -5.88 0.22
CA GLU A 317 -23.26 -5.84 0.06
C GLU A 317 -22.74 -4.46 -0.38
N THR A 318 -21.56 -4.12 0.13
CA THR A 318 -20.82 -2.93 -0.25
C THR A 318 -20.00 -3.18 -1.52
N HIS A 319 -19.47 -2.10 -2.12
CA HIS A 319 -18.51 -2.24 -3.23
C HIS A 319 -17.25 -3.01 -2.80
N ASP A 320 -16.81 -2.81 -1.56
CA ASP A 320 -15.61 -3.46 -1.01
C ASP A 320 -15.84 -4.97 -0.85
N ASP A 321 -17.05 -5.42 -0.51
CA ASP A 321 -17.40 -6.85 -0.47
C ASP A 321 -17.25 -7.54 -1.84
N ALA A 322 -17.63 -6.85 -2.91
CA ALA A 322 -17.49 -7.37 -4.27
C ALA A 322 -16.01 -7.49 -4.69
N LEU A 323 -15.19 -6.49 -4.35
CA LEU A 323 -13.74 -6.54 -4.59
C LEU A 323 -13.08 -7.66 -3.78
N LEU A 324 -13.43 -7.73 -2.49
CA LEU A 324 -12.91 -8.73 -1.56
C LEU A 324 -13.26 -10.15 -1.98
N ARG A 325 -14.47 -10.38 -2.51
CA ARG A 325 -14.89 -11.69 -3.03
C ARG A 325 -13.94 -12.18 -4.11
N GLY A 326 -13.67 -11.35 -5.11
CA GLY A 326 -12.77 -11.70 -6.20
C GLY A 326 -11.35 -12.01 -5.71
N GLU A 327 -10.87 -11.23 -4.73
CA GLU A 327 -9.54 -11.42 -4.12
C GLU A 327 -9.45 -12.72 -3.32
N ILE A 328 -10.38 -12.95 -2.39
CA ILE A 328 -10.41 -14.16 -1.55
C ILE A 328 -10.55 -15.43 -2.39
N LEU A 329 -11.47 -15.45 -3.35
CA LEU A 329 -11.66 -16.62 -4.22
C LEU A 329 -10.41 -16.89 -5.07
N THR A 330 -9.71 -15.83 -5.50
CA THR A 330 -8.44 -15.97 -6.21
C THR A 330 -7.39 -16.59 -5.30
N SER A 331 -7.22 -16.07 -4.08
CA SER A 331 -6.25 -16.60 -3.13
C SER A 331 -6.54 -18.04 -2.71
N LEU A 332 -7.80 -18.40 -2.47
CA LEU A 332 -8.20 -19.78 -2.20
C LEU A 332 -7.86 -20.72 -3.37
N ALA A 333 -8.08 -20.27 -4.61
CA ALA A 333 -7.65 -21.02 -5.79
C ALA A 333 -6.11 -21.13 -5.86
N GLU A 334 -5.37 -20.05 -5.58
CA GLU A 334 -3.89 -20.05 -5.54
C GLU A 334 -3.35 -21.06 -4.50
N PHE A 335 -4.00 -21.15 -3.34
CA PHE A 335 -3.67 -22.04 -2.24
C PHE A 335 -4.18 -23.48 -2.43
N GLY A 336 -4.99 -23.74 -3.46
CA GLY A 336 -5.45 -25.09 -3.81
C GLY A 336 -6.65 -25.57 -3.01
N HIS A 337 -7.55 -24.67 -2.59
CA HIS A 337 -8.77 -25.06 -1.88
C HIS A 337 -9.75 -25.81 -2.80
N ASP A 338 -9.92 -27.12 -2.58
CA ASP A 338 -10.66 -28.01 -3.48
C ASP A 338 -12.08 -27.56 -3.82
N LEU A 339 -12.86 -27.12 -2.82
CA LEU A 339 -14.24 -26.65 -3.04
C LEU A 339 -14.27 -25.42 -3.96
N THR A 340 -13.30 -24.50 -3.81
CA THR A 340 -13.16 -23.34 -4.70
C THR A 340 -12.76 -23.77 -6.10
N LEU A 341 -11.86 -24.75 -6.23
CA LEU A 341 -11.42 -25.25 -7.53
C LEU A 341 -12.53 -25.99 -8.29
N ASP A 342 -13.37 -26.76 -7.59
CA ASP A 342 -14.53 -27.46 -8.17
C ASP A 342 -15.59 -26.48 -8.66
N GLU A 343 -15.98 -25.51 -7.82
CA GLU A 343 -16.98 -24.51 -8.18
C GLU A 343 -16.49 -23.58 -9.31
N ALA A 344 -15.21 -23.22 -9.29
CA ALA A 344 -14.58 -22.50 -10.39
C ALA A 344 -14.67 -23.27 -11.70
N SER A 345 -14.36 -24.57 -11.67
CA SER A 345 -14.41 -25.43 -12.85
C SER A 345 -15.84 -25.52 -13.41
N ARG A 346 -16.84 -25.66 -12.54
CA ARG A 346 -18.26 -25.67 -12.93
C ARG A 346 -18.67 -24.36 -13.62
N ARG A 347 -18.32 -23.21 -13.03
CA ARG A 347 -18.62 -21.87 -13.60
C ARG A 347 -17.87 -21.63 -14.90
N PHE A 348 -16.63 -22.11 -15.02
CA PHE A 348 -15.86 -22.02 -16.26
C PHE A 348 -16.52 -22.80 -17.39
N GLN A 349 -16.96 -24.04 -17.15
CA GLN A 349 -17.66 -24.83 -18.18
C GLN A 349 -18.94 -24.13 -18.66
N ALA A 350 -19.76 -23.62 -17.75
CA ALA A 350 -20.94 -22.84 -18.11
C ALA A 350 -20.59 -21.59 -18.94
N PHE A 351 -19.43 -20.97 -18.68
CA PHE A 351 -18.93 -19.83 -19.46
C PHE A 351 -18.36 -20.24 -20.82
N LEU A 352 -17.85 -21.47 -20.98
CA LEU A 352 -17.46 -22.01 -22.28
C LEU A 352 -18.67 -22.27 -23.17
N GLU A 353 -19.78 -22.73 -22.59
CA GLU A 353 -21.05 -22.97 -23.29
C GLU A 353 -21.78 -21.66 -23.62
N ASN A 354 -21.82 -20.71 -22.67
CA ASN A 354 -22.46 -19.42 -22.84
C ASN A 354 -21.59 -18.28 -22.30
N ARG A 355 -20.99 -17.50 -23.21
CA ARG A 355 -20.14 -16.34 -22.88
C ARG A 355 -20.84 -15.23 -22.09
N ASN A 356 -22.18 -15.19 -22.13
CA ASN A 356 -23.01 -14.21 -21.43
C ASN A 356 -23.65 -14.79 -20.16
N THR A 357 -23.16 -15.94 -19.67
CA THR A 357 -23.70 -16.54 -18.44
C THR A 357 -23.57 -15.58 -17.24
N PRO A 358 -24.62 -15.40 -16.42
CA PRO A 358 -24.53 -14.63 -15.19
C PRO A 358 -23.70 -15.33 -14.12
N LEU A 359 -23.34 -16.61 -14.32
CA LEU A 359 -22.55 -17.40 -13.38
C LEU A 359 -21.07 -16.97 -13.30
N LEU A 360 -20.56 -16.24 -14.30
CA LEU A 360 -19.18 -15.78 -14.32
C LEU A 360 -19.06 -14.26 -14.61
N PRO A 361 -19.46 -13.42 -13.64
CA PRO A 361 -19.29 -11.98 -13.75
C PRO A 361 -17.80 -11.58 -13.75
N PRO A 362 -17.44 -10.38 -14.27
CA PRO A 362 -16.05 -9.99 -14.50
C PRO A 362 -15.15 -9.91 -13.25
N ASP A 363 -15.73 -9.68 -12.08
CA ASP A 363 -15.08 -9.55 -10.77
C ASP A 363 -14.46 -10.87 -10.29
N ILE A 364 -15.10 -12.01 -10.55
CA ILE A 364 -14.61 -13.34 -10.11
C ILE A 364 -13.89 -14.13 -11.22
N ARG A 365 -13.80 -13.61 -12.45
CA ARG A 365 -13.14 -14.29 -13.58
C ARG A 365 -11.70 -14.67 -13.29
N ARG A 366 -10.96 -13.81 -12.59
CA ARG A 366 -9.56 -14.09 -12.23
C ARG A 366 -9.47 -15.35 -11.37
N ALA A 367 -10.30 -15.47 -10.33
CA ALA A 367 -10.33 -16.64 -9.47
C ALA A 367 -10.59 -17.93 -10.26
N VAL A 368 -11.53 -17.88 -11.20
CA VAL A 368 -11.85 -19.02 -12.06
C VAL A 368 -10.68 -19.40 -12.97
N TYR A 369 -10.02 -18.42 -13.59
CA TYR A 369 -8.90 -18.70 -14.49
C TYR A 369 -7.69 -19.27 -13.73
N VAL A 370 -7.40 -18.74 -12.55
CA VAL A 370 -6.39 -19.31 -11.65
C VAL A 370 -6.72 -20.75 -11.29
N ALA A 371 -7.96 -21.02 -10.86
CA ALA A 371 -8.39 -22.35 -10.46
C ALA A 371 -8.29 -23.39 -11.59
N VAL A 372 -8.72 -23.02 -12.79
CA VAL A 372 -8.61 -23.87 -13.99
C VAL A 372 -7.14 -24.16 -14.32
N MET A 373 -6.27 -23.16 -14.20
CA MET A 373 -4.83 -23.35 -14.39
C MET A 373 -4.20 -24.23 -13.31
N LYS A 374 -4.65 -24.12 -12.06
CA LYS A 374 -4.17 -24.96 -10.95
C LYS A 374 -4.53 -26.43 -11.12
N ARG A 375 -5.64 -26.74 -11.79
CA ARG A 375 -6.02 -28.11 -12.15
C ARG A 375 -5.38 -28.62 -13.44
N ALA A 376 -4.81 -27.74 -14.25
CA ALA A 376 -4.11 -28.15 -15.46
C ALA A 376 -2.82 -28.88 -15.11
N THR A 377 -2.64 -30.07 -15.67
CA THR A 377 -1.44 -30.89 -15.49
C THR A 377 -0.83 -31.20 -16.84
N LYS A 378 0.37 -31.79 -16.86
CA LYS A 378 0.99 -32.26 -18.11
C LYS A 378 0.09 -33.25 -18.87
N SER A 379 -0.62 -34.10 -18.15
CA SER A 379 -1.55 -35.11 -18.70
C SER A 379 -2.96 -34.57 -19.00
N ASN A 380 -3.43 -33.53 -18.30
CA ASN A 380 -4.72 -32.89 -18.55
C ASN A 380 -4.56 -31.39 -18.84
N ARG A 381 -4.45 -31.04 -20.12
CA ARG A 381 -4.22 -29.66 -20.61
C ARG A 381 -5.50 -28.94 -21.06
N SER A 382 -6.67 -29.59 -20.95
CA SER A 382 -7.95 -29.07 -21.47
C SER A 382 -8.30 -27.66 -20.97
N GLY A 383 -8.10 -27.40 -19.67
CA GLY A 383 -8.30 -26.10 -19.06
C GLY A 383 -7.34 -25.03 -19.60
N TYR A 384 -6.06 -25.37 -19.72
CA TYR A 384 -5.04 -24.48 -20.30
C TYR A 384 -5.35 -24.13 -21.76
N GLU A 385 -5.72 -25.12 -22.57
CA GLU A 385 -6.04 -24.92 -23.98
C GLU A 385 -7.29 -24.04 -24.16
N SER A 386 -8.30 -24.23 -23.32
CA SER A 386 -9.52 -23.42 -23.31
C SER A 386 -9.23 -21.96 -22.95
N LEU A 387 -8.39 -21.70 -21.95
CA LEU A 387 -7.94 -20.35 -21.59
C LEU A 387 -7.08 -19.71 -22.69
N LEU A 388 -6.19 -20.49 -23.32
CA LEU A 388 -5.37 -20.00 -24.43
C LEU A 388 -6.21 -19.64 -25.66
N LYS A 389 -7.26 -20.43 -25.94
CA LYS A 389 -8.24 -20.13 -26.98
C LYS A 389 -8.98 -18.82 -26.66
N LEU A 390 -9.49 -18.68 -25.43
CA LEU A 390 -10.16 -17.45 -24.97
C LEU A 390 -9.25 -16.22 -25.10
N TYR A 391 -7.97 -16.34 -24.74
CA TYR A 391 -6.98 -15.27 -24.87
C TYR A 391 -6.78 -14.81 -26.33
N ARG A 392 -6.79 -15.76 -27.28
CA ARG A 392 -6.62 -15.47 -28.71
C ARG A 392 -7.87 -14.85 -29.32
N GLU A 393 -9.06 -15.23 -28.86
CA GLU A 393 -10.35 -14.78 -29.39
C GLU A 393 -10.78 -13.42 -28.85
N THR A 394 -10.35 -13.05 -27.64
CA THR A 394 -10.79 -11.78 -27.02
C THR A 394 -10.02 -10.58 -27.56
N ASP A 395 -10.71 -9.47 -27.82
CA ASP A 395 -10.11 -8.17 -28.14
C ASP A 395 -9.94 -7.27 -26.91
N LEU A 396 -10.50 -7.68 -25.76
CA LEU A 396 -10.47 -6.89 -24.54
C LEU A 396 -9.12 -7.04 -23.83
N SER A 397 -8.37 -5.94 -23.74
CA SER A 397 -7.08 -5.88 -23.05
C SER A 397 -7.17 -6.35 -21.58
N GLN A 398 -8.22 -5.94 -20.86
CA GLN A 398 -8.44 -6.37 -19.47
C GLN A 398 -8.59 -7.88 -19.35
N GLU A 399 -9.27 -8.53 -20.30
CA GLU A 399 -9.47 -9.97 -20.31
C GLU A 399 -8.15 -10.70 -20.59
N LYS A 400 -7.35 -10.18 -21.53
CA LYS A 400 -5.98 -10.66 -21.78
C LYS A 400 -5.12 -10.58 -20.53
N THR A 401 -5.14 -9.46 -19.81
CA THR A 401 -4.39 -9.30 -18.56
C THR A 401 -4.84 -10.29 -17.48
N ARG A 402 -6.15 -10.56 -17.34
CA ARG A 402 -6.63 -11.58 -16.37
C ARG A 402 -6.14 -12.98 -16.71
N ILE A 403 -6.09 -13.34 -17.99
CA ILE A 403 -5.62 -14.67 -18.42
C ILE A 403 -4.09 -14.79 -18.29
N LEU A 404 -3.34 -13.73 -18.67
CA LEU A 404 -1.88 -13.68 -18.59
C LEU A 404 -1.32 -13.47 -17.17
N GLY A 405 -2.10 -12.86 -16.29
CA GLY A 405 -1.73 -12.65 -14.88
C GLY A 405 -1.62 -13.96 -14.11
N ASN A 406 -2.12 -15.06 -14.68
CA ASN A 406 -1.79 -16.40 -14.26
C ASN A 406 -0.37 -16.69 -14.77
N GLU A 407 0.54 -17.13 -13.91
CA GLU A 407 1.86 -17.62 -14.32
C GLU A 407 1.75 -18.81 -15.30
N ILE A 408 1.48 -18.52 -16.57
CA ILE A 408 1.58 -19.44 -17.71
C ILE A 408 3.04 -19.96 -17.83
N SER A 409 3.98 -19.37 -17.08
CA SER A 409 5.36 -19.84 -16.88
C SER A 409 5.45 -21.18 -16.14
N SER A 410 4.52 -21.53 -15.26
CA SER A 410 4.60 -22.78 -14.47
C SER A 410 4.35 -24.06 -15.28
N VAL A 411 3.68 -23.96 -16.44
CA VAL A 411 3.39 -25.12 -17.32
C VAL A 411 4.50 -25.33 -18.37
N LYS A 412 5.59 -24.56 -18.32
CA LYS A 412 6.74 -24.68 -19.26
C LYS A 412 7.95 -25.46 -18.72
N ALA A 413 7.84 -26.18 -17.60
CA ALA A 413 8.86 -27.13 -17.15
C ALA A 413 8.36 -28.57 -17.23
#